data_AF-A0A815GAY2-F1
#
_entry.id   AF-A0A815GAY2-F1
#
_cell.length_a   1.000
_cell.length_b   1.000
_cell.length_c   1.000
_cell.angle_alpha   90.00
_cell.angle_beta   90.00
_cell.angle_gamma   90.00
#
_symmetry.space_group_name_H-M   'P 1'
#
loop_
_entity.id
_entity.type
_entity.pdbx_description
1 polymer ?
#
loop_
_entity_poly.entity_id
_entity_poly.type
_entity_poly.pdbx_seq_one_letter_code
_entity_poly.pdbx_strand_id
1 'polypeptide(L)'
;MFASVDRRLLYGLLVPSSCIIIGSIIWYYSNQKKGQIRSNRSEYLVLEVRVPVYCVGSIIGKGGEVIKRFQQQFSVRCVFAKEDEKSLDENYRILIIRGQQHHVYEAEVEIRRMIADLPQYEQIEMFIPENACGYLIGRNGATIRDIRDTSKARLNMDKKIIDNVEKKNFSRLIISGTSEQIAAAKALVEERLHNFEQKQQERENRSDIKPSFISNVEIILDDENED
;
A
#
# COMPACT_ATOMS: atom_id res chain seq x y z
N MET A 1 62.09 -42.94 75.72
CA MET A 1 60.70 -43.38 75.49
C MET A 1 59.93 -42.18 74.94
N PHE A 2 59.36 -42.37 73.76
CA PHE A 2 58.38 -41.54 73.02
C PHE A 2 58.82 -40.20 72.42
N ALA A 3 58.66 -40.19 71.10
CA ALA A 3 59.09 -39.20 70.14
C ALA A 3 58.09 -38.05 70.01
N SER A 4 58.63 -36.94 69.52
CA SER A 4 57.93 -35.81 68.94
C SER A 4 56.87 -36.28 67.93
N VAL A 5 55.61 -35.88 68.15
CA VAL A 5 54.57 -35.89 67.11
C VAL A 5 54.12 -34.45 66.90
N ASP A 6 54.34 -33.99 65.68
CA ASP A 6 54.14 -32.62 65.20
C ASP A 6 52.71 -32.11 65.40
N ARG A 7 52.58 -30.91 66.00
CA ARG A 7 51.34 -30.12 66.07
C ARG A 7 51.01 -29.42 64.73
N ARG A 8 51.20 -30.11 63.61
CA ARG A 8 50.92 -29.59 62.26
C ARG A 8 49.72 -30.25 61.57
N LEU A 9 49.01 -31.14 62.27
CA LEU A 9 47.93 -31.96 61.69
C LEU A 9 46.53 -31.72 62.29
N LEU A 10 46.29 -30.57 62.95
CA LEU A 10 44.96 -30.19 63.43
C LEU A 10 44.46 -28.84 62.88
N TYR A 11 44.87 -28.48 61.66
CA TYR A 11 44.26 -27.39 60.88
C TYR A 11 43.58 -27.92 59.61
N GLY A 12 43.13 -29.16 59.65
CA GLY A 12 42.23 -29.74 58.65
C GLY A 12 40.78 -29.42 59.02
N LEU A 13 40.15 -28.53 58.24
CA LEU A 13 38.70 -28.32 58.15
C LEU A 13 37.98 -27.74 59.39
N LEU A 14 38.20 -26.47 59.67
CA LEU A 14 37.10 -25.63 60.13
C LEU A 14 37.21 -24.25 59.49
N VAL A 15 36.89 -24.20 58.20
CA VAL A 15 36.63 -22.92 57.53
C VAL A 15 35.43 -22.32 58.28
N PRO A 16 35.56 -21.16 58.96
CA PRO A 16 34.47 -20.61 59.74
C PRO A 16 33.25 -20.46 58.85
N SER A 17 32.07 -20.84 59.35
CA SER A 17 30.83 -20.89 58.56
C SER A 17 30.53 -19.58 57.84
N SER A 18 31.04 -18.45 58.36
CA SER A 18 31.00 -17.14 57.71
C SER A 18 31.69 -17.12 56.34
N CYS A 19 32.81 -17.81 56.14
CA CYS A 19 33.49 -17.92 54.84
C CYS A 19 32.72 -18.79 53.86
N ILE A 20 31.99 -19.81 54.33
CA ILE A 20 31.10 -20.65 53.50
C ILE A 20 29.88 -19.84 53.06
N ILE A 21 29.31 -19.03 53.95
CA ILE A 21 28.17 -18.16 53.66
C ILE A 21 28.59 -17.05 52.69
N ILE A 22 29.69 -16.34 52.95
CA ILE A 22 30.20 -15.30 52.05
C ILE A 22 30.59 -15.90 50.69
N GLY A 23 31.24 -17.06 50.67
CA GLY A 23 31.54 -17.80 49.45
C GLY A 23 30.27 -18.21 48.69
N SER A 24 29.22 -18.62 49.39
CA SER A 24 27.92 -18.97 48.80
C SER A 24 27.15 -17.75 48.30
N ILE A 25 27.24 -16.61 48.98
CA ILE A 25 26.63 -15.33 48.55
C ILE A 25 27.38 -14.78 47.34
N ILE A 26 28.72 -14.77 47.36
CA ILE A 26 29.54 -14.36 46.21
C ILE A 26 29.33 -15.34 45.04
N TRP A 27 29.28 -16.65 45.30
CA TRP A 27 28.96 -17.64 44.27
C TRP A 27 27.54 -17.44 43.73
N TYR A 28 26.53 -17.22 44.59
CA TYR A 28 25.14 -16.96 44.18
C TYR A 28 25.02 -15.69 43.33
N TYR A 29 25.63 -14.58 43.75
CA TYR A 29 25.66 -13.32 42.98
C TYR A 29 26.53 -13.41 41.71
N SER A 30 27.64 -14.17 41.74
CA SER A 30 28.46 -14.45 40.55
C SER A 30 27.75 -15.39 39.57
N ASN A 31 26.99 -16.36 40.07
CA ASN A 31 26.26 -17.35 39.28
C ASN A 31 24.99 -16.75 38.64
N GLN A 32 24.35 -15.75 39.28
CA GLN A 32 23.30 -14.93 38.66
C GLN A 32 23.80 -14.19 37.41
N LYS A 33 25.04 -13.67 37.40
CA LYS A 33 25.65 -13.09 36.18
C LYS A 33 26.12 -14.15 35.17
N LYS A 34 26.49 -15.36 35.60
CA LYS A 34 26.85 -16.48 34.71
C LYS A 34 25.66 -17.16 34.04
N GLY A 35 24.43 -16.92 34.54
CA GLY A 35 23.17 -17.33 33.90
C GLY A 35 22.77 -16.50 32.67
N GLN A 36 23.39 -15.33 32.45
CA GLN A 36 23.10 -14.46 31.29
C GLN A 36 24.32 -14.18 30.38
N ILE A 37 25.49 -14.73 30.71
CA ILE A 37 26.68 -14.71 29.82
C ILE A 37 27.07 -16.14 29.48
N ARG A 38 26.07 -16.94 29.09
CA ARG A 38 26.22 -18.31 28.61
C ARG A 38 25.34 -18.52 27.38
N SER A 39 25.72 -17.87 26.28
CA SER A 39 25.67 -18.41 24.92
C SER A 39 26.13 -17.32 23.95
N ASN A 40 27.42 -17.29 23.63
CA ASN A 40 27.89 -16.59 22.43
C ASN A 40 27.66 -17.47 21.17
N ARG A 41 26.57 -18.27 21.14
CA ARG A 41 26.00 -18.70 19.87
C ARG A 41 25.20 -17.49 19.41
N SER A 42 25.75 -16.74 18.46
CA SER A 42 24.99 -15.74 17.72
C SER A 42 23.64 -16.34 17.34
N GLU A 43 22.56 -15.84 17.96
CA GLU A 43 21.22 -16.37 17.75
C GLU A 43 20.89 -16.18 16.27
N TYR A 44 20.67 -17.30 15.58
CA TYR A 44 20.37 -17.29 14.15
C TYR A 44 18.86 -17.19 14.01
N LEU A 45 18.39 -16.13 13.35
CA LEU A 45 16.98 -15.84 13.19
C LEU A 45 16.58 -16.01 11.72
N VAL A 46 15.36 -16.49 11.51
CA VAL A 46 14.69 -16.51 10.22
C VAL A 46 13.36 -15.78 10.37
N LEU A 47 13.18 -14.69 9.64
CA LEU A 47 11.93 -13.93 9.61
C LEU A 47 11.27 -14.02 8.23
N GLU A 48 9.94 -14.06 8.23
CA GLU A 48 9.10 -14.03 7.05
C GLU A 48 8.37 -12.68 6.99
N VAL A 49 8.64 -11.91 5.93
CA VAL A 49 8.05 -10.59 5.71
C VAL A 49 7.08 -10.66 4.53
N ARG A 50 5.86 -10.15 4.70
CA ARG A 50 4.89 -10.00 3.60
C ARG A 50 5.25 -8.79 2.76
N VAL A 51 5.53 -9.00 1.48
CA VAL A 51 5.93 -7.97 0.52
C VAL A 51 4.87 -7.88 -0.58
N PRO A 52 4.23 -6.72 -0.79
CA PRO A 52 3.30 -6.54 -1.89
C PRO A 52 3.94 -6.84 -3.25
N VAL A 53 3.21 -7.53 -4.14
CA VAL A 53 3.74 -7.94 -5.47
C VAL A 53 4.26 -6.76 -6.28
N TYR A 54 3.58 -5.61 -6.21
CA TYR A 54 3.95 -4.41 -6.98
C TYR A 54 5.36 -3.87 -6.64
N CYS A 55 5.87 -4.08 -5.42
CA CYS A 55 7.17 -3.56 -4.99
C CYS A 55 8.29 -4.60 -4.97
N VAL A 56 7.99 -5.88 -5.19
CA VAL A 56 8.98 -6.96 -5.24
C VAL A 56 10.10 -6.67 -6.24
N GLY A 57 9.75 -6.17 -7.42
CA GLY A 57 10.72 -5.80 -8.46
C GLY A 57 11.71 -4.73 -8.01
N SER A 58 11.25 -3.74 -7.24
CA SER A 58 12.08 -2.66 -6.69
C SER A 58 13.03 -3.17 -5.61
N ILE A 59 12.56 -4.08 -4.76
CA ILE A 59 13.39 -4.72 -3.71
C ILE A 59 14.48 -5.61 -4.34
N ILE A 60 14.17 -6.33 -5.41
CA ILE A 60 15.13 -7.17 -6.13
C ILE A 60 16.12 -6.29 -6.92
N GLY A 61 15.61 -5.30 -7.65
CA GLY A 61 16.38 -4.46 -8.55
C GLY A 61 16.76 -5.15 -9.86
N LYS A 62 17.23 -4.36 -10.84
CA LYS A 62 17.69 -4.88 -12.15
C LYS A 62 18.84 -5.88 -11.93
N GLY A 63 18.72 -7.09 -12.48
CA GLY A 63 19.73 -8.16 -12.30
C GLY A 63 19.92 -8.66 -10.85
N GLY A 64 19.00 -8.32 -9.95
CA GLY A 64 19.12 -8.62 -8.52
C GLY A 64 20.17 -7.77 -7.79
N GLU A 65 20.63 -6.66 -8.38
CA GLU A 65 21.70 -5.85 -7.78
C GLU A 65 21.31 -5.27 -6.41
N VAL A 66 20.08 -4.76 -6.29
CA VAL A 66 19.60 -4.12 -5.06
C VAL A 66 19.55 -5.13 -3.92
N ILE A 67 18.91 -6.30 -4.14
CA ILE A 67 18.85 -7.33 -3.10
C ILE A 67 20.21 -7.97 -2.80
N LYS A 68 21.13 -8.05 -3.76
CA LYS A 68 22.50 -8.53 -3.51
C LYS A 68 23.27 -7.55 -2.62
N ARG A 69 23.22 -6.26 -2.95
CA ARG A 69 23.83 -5.19 -2.15
C ARG A 69 23.24 -5.16 -0.74
N PHE A 70 21.92 -5.26 -0.63
CA PHE A 70 21.21 -5.32 0.64
C PHE A 70 21.68 -6.50 1.52
N GLN A 71 21.76 -7.70 0.94
CA GLN A 71 22.27 -8.89 1.64
C GLN A 71 23.72 -8.72 2.13
N GLN A 72 24.58 -8.09 1.34
CA GLN A 72 25.96 -7.80 1.73
C GLN A 72 26.04 -6.75 2.84
N GLN A 73 25.28 -5.66 2.71
CA GLN A 73 25.26 -4.55 3.67
C GLN A 73 24.81 -5.00 5.06
N PHE A 74 23.72 -5.76 5.14
CA PHE A 74 23.17 -6.23 6.40
C PHE A 74 23.73 -7.59 6.82
N SER A 75 24.63 -8.22 6.05
CA SER A 75 25.14 -9.58 6.35
C SER A 75 24.03 -10.60 6.61
N VAL A 76 22.97 -10.54 5.80
CA VAL A 76 21.81 -11.44 5.82
C VAL A 76 21.68 -12.15 4.47
N ARG A 77 20.90 -13.24 4.43
CA ARG A 77 20.45 -13.85 3.18
C ARG A 77 18.95 -13.67 3.03
N CYS A 78 18.54 -13.18 1.86
CA CYS A 78 17.16 -12.85 1.53
C CYS A 78 16.69 -13.73 0.37
N VAL A 79 15.56 -14.42 0.52
CA VAL A 79 14.99 -15.29 -0.51
C VAL A 79 13.48 -15.13 -0.54
N PHE A 80 12.91 -14.85 -1.71
CA PHE A 80 11.46 -14.92 -1.87
C PHE A 80 11.01 -16.38 -1.92
N ALA A 81 9.99 -16.73 -1.14
CA ALA A 81 9.38 -18.04 -1.18
C ALA A 81 8.80 -18.34 -2.57
N LYS A 82 8.78 -19.62 -2.95
CA LYS A 82 8.10 -20.09 -4.17
C LYS A 82 6.58 -19.98 -3.97
N GLU A 83 5.86 -19.77 -5.06
CA GLU A 83 4.40 -19.53 -5.07
C GLU A 83 3.59 -20.73 -4.53
N ASP A 84 4.18 -21.93 -4.46
CA ASP A 84 3.42 -23.18 -4.26
C ASP A 84 3.22 -23.63 -2.80
N GLU A 85 3.68 -22.88 -1.78
CA GLU A 85 3.57 -23.35 -0.38
C GLU A 85 3.00 -22.35 0.64
N LYS A 86 2.92 -21.03 0.34
CA LYS A 86 2.53 -20.02 1.35
C LYS A 86 1.79 -18.75 0.85
N SER A 87 1.66 -18.52 -0.46
CA SER A 87 0.98 -17.32 -0.98
C SER A 87 -0.50 -17.61 -1.26
N LEU A 88 -1.31 -17.63 -0.20
CA LEU A 88 -2.78 -17.63 -0.31
C LEU A 88 -3.33 -16.31 -0.85
N ASP A 89 -2.48 -15.30 -1.00
CA ASP A 89 -2.85 -13.93 -1.37
C ASP A 89 -2.03 -13.52 -2.60
N GLU A 90 -2.71 -13.42 -3.75
CA GLU A 90 -2.12 -13.03 -5.04
C GLU A 90 -1.47 -11.64 -5.00
N ASN A 91 -1.78 -10.81 -4.01
CA ASN A 91 -1.22 -9.47 -3.87
C ASN A 91 0.09 -9.43 -3.08
N TYR A 92 0.53 -10.55 -2.47
CA TYR A 92 1.73 -10.58 -1.63
C TYR A 92 2.65 -11.76 -1.91
N ARG A 93 3.95 -11.53 -1.73
CA ARG A 93 4.99 -12.56 -1.71
C ARG A 93 5.69 -12.58 -0.35
N ILE A 94 6.13 -13.75 0.08
CA ILE A 94 6.87 -13.90 1.33
C ILE A 94 8.37 -13.74 1.06
N LEU A 95 8.98 -12.74 1.70
CA LEU A 95 10.43 -12.57 1.76
C LEU A 95 10.97 -13.23 3.04
N ILE A 96 11.84 -14.21 2.87
CA ILE A 96 12.52 -14.90 3.97
C ILE A 96 13.88 -14.25 4.19
N ILE A 97 14.10 -13.66 5.36
CA ILE A 97 15.37 -13.04 5.79
C ILE A 97 16.00 -13.95 6.84
N ARG A 98 17.25 -14.39 6.62
CA ARG A 98 17.97 -15.29 7.53
C ARG A 98 19.38 -14.78 7.82
N GLY A 99 19.80 -14.86 9.08
CA GLY A 99 21.08 -14.34 9.53
C GLY A 99 21.20 -14.27 11.05
N GLN A 100 22.17 -13.50 11.53
CA GLN A 100 22.26 -13.19 12.96
C GLN A 100 21.08 -12.30 13.36
N GLN A 101 20.52 -12.55 14.55
CA GLN A 101 19.31 -11.88 15.03
C GLN A 101 19.34 -10.36 14.91
N HIS A 102 20.44 -9.72 15.33
CA HIS A 102 20.60 -8.26 15.24
C HIS A 102 20.50 -7.75 13.79
N HIS A 103 21.25 -8.37 12.88
CA HIS A 103 21.24 -8.05 11.46
C HIS A 103 19.88 -8.30 10.79
N VAL A 104 19.18 -9.36 11.20
CA VAL A 104 17.86 -9.72 10.65
C VAL A 104 16.81 -8.66 11.06
N TYR A 105 16.85 -8.17 12.30
CA TYR A 105 15.96 -7.08 12.72
C TYR A 105 16.24 -5.76 11.99
N GLU A 106 17.52 -5.39 11.82
CA GLU A 106 17.89 -4.18 11.07
C GLU A 106 17.44 -4.28 9.60
N ALA A 107 17.64 -5.44 8.98
CA ALA A 107 17.19 -5.71 7.62
C ALA A 107 15.66 -5.67 7.49
N GLU A 108 14.92 -6.20 8.47
CA GLU A 108 13.45 -6.15 8.45
C GLU A 108 12.93 -4.71 8.44
N VAL A 109 13.47 -3.87 9.31
CA VAL A 109 13.09 -2.46 9.42
C VAL A 109 13.32 -1.75 8.08
N GLU A 110 14.48 -1.96 7.46
CA GLU A 110 14.80 -1.30 6.19
C GLU A 110 13.92 -1.81 5.02
N ILE A 111 13.57 -3.10 4.99
CA ILE A 111 12.61 -3.63 4.00
C ILE A 111 11.22 -3.01 4.21
N ARG A 112 10.74 -2.94 5.45
CA ARG A 112 9.44 -2.31 5.75
C ARG A 112 9.41 -0.85 5.34
N ARG A 113 10.52 -0.13 5.55
CA ARG A 113 10.68 1.25 5.10
C ARG A 113 10.65 1.34 3.57
N MET A 114 11.42 0.50 2.85
CA MET A 114 11.37 0.46 1.38
C MET A 114 9.96 0.20 0.85
N ILE A 115 9.19 -0.65 1.51
CA ILE A 115 7.79 -0.91 1.13
C ILE A 115 6.93 0.34 1.34
N ALA A 116 7.10 1.05 2.45
CA ALA A 116 6.32 2.25 2.77
C ALA A 116 6.66 3.46 1.90
N ASP A 117 7.93 3.62 1.51
CA ASP A 117 8.40 4.77 0.72
C ASP A 117 8.03 4.64 -0.77
N LEU A 118 7.67 3.44 -1.24
CA LEU A 118 7.32 3.24 -2.65
C LEU A 118 5.88 3.69 -2.91
N PRO A 119 5.66 4.63 -3.86
CA PRO A 119 4.32 5.02 -4.23
C PRO A 119 3.59 3.82 -4.84
N GLN A 120 2.51 3.41 -4.18
CA GLN A 120 1.64 2.34 -4.68
C GLN A 120 0.89 2.86 -5.91
N TYR A 121 1.18 2.27 -7.06
CA TYR A 121 0.41 2.50 -8.28
C TYR A 121 -0.77 1.55 -8.30
N GLU A 122 -1.97 2.11 -8.36
CA GLU A 122 -3.21 1.35 -8.42
C GLU A 122 -3.94 1.63 -9.73
N GLN A 123 -4.96 0.82 -9.98
CA GLN A 123 -5.89 1.04 -11.08
C GLN A 123 -7.31 0.88 -10.55
N ILE A 124 -8.15 1.88 -10.81
CA ILE A 124 -9.58 1.84 -10.48
C ILE A 124 -10.41 1.98 -11.74
N GLU A 125 -11.69 1.63 -11.61
CA GLU A 125 -12.65 1.67 -12.70
C GLU A 125 -13.85 2.52 -12.31
N MET A 126 -14.28 3.36 -13.25
CA MET A 126 -15.51 4.14 -13.15
C MET A 126 -16.39 3.83 -14.36
N PHE A 127 -17.69 3.72 -14.13
CA PHE A 127 -18.67 3.54 -15.21
C PHE A 127 -19.26 4.89 -15.56
N ILE A 128 -19.06 5.31 -16.80
CA ILE A 128 -19.47 6.61 -17.31
C ILE A 128 -20.62 6.42 -18.29
N PRO A 129 -21.76 7.11 -18.13
CA PRO A 129 -22.85 7.07 -19.11
C PRO A 129 -22.34 7.44 -20.52
N GLU A 130 -22.76 6.71 -21.56
CA GLU A 130 -22.30 6.92 -22.94
C GLU A 130 -22.61 8.34 -23.45
N ASN A 131 -23.76 8.89 -23.07
CA ASN A 131 -24.14 10.26 -23.41
C ASN A 131 -23.22 11.32 -22.75
N ALA A 132 -22.60 11.00 -21.61
CA ALA A 132 -21.66 11.86 -20.91
C ALA A 132 -20.21 11.72 -21.41
N CYS A 133 -19.87 10.60 -22.06
CA CYS A 133 -18.51 10.32 -22.52
C CYS A 133 -17.98 11.38 -23.49
N GLY A 134 -18.81 11.85 -24.43
CA GLY A 134 -18.42 12.92 -25.36
C GLY A 134 -18.12 14.24 -24.65
N TYR A 135 -18.87 14.57 -23.59
CA TYR A 135 -18.64 15.76 -22.77
C TYR A 135 -17.35 15.64 -21.94
N LEU A 136 -17.10 14.46 -21.37
CA LEU A 136 -15.91 14.17 -20.57
C LEU A 136 -14.63 14.16 -21.43
N ILE A 137 -14.68 13.59 -22.64
CA ILE A 137 -13.55 13.61 -23.58
C ILE A 137 -13.28 15.05 -24.05
N GLY A 138 -14.35 15.78 -24.40
CA GLY A 138 -14.27 17.13 -24.93
C GLY A 138 -13.84 17.18 -26.41
N ARG A 139 -13.92 18.38 -27.00
CA ARG A 139 -13.51 18.61 -28.39
C ARG A 139 -12.04 18.26 -28.58
N ASN A 140 -11.73 17.41 -29.56
CA ASN A 140 -10.39 16.89 -29.83
C ASN A 140 -9.70 16.22 -28.61
N GLY A 141 -10.47 15.77 -27.61
CA GLY A 141 -9.92 15.21 -26.39
C GLY A 141 -9.32 16.25 -25.43
N ALA A 142 -9.62 17.54 -25.60
CA ALA A 142 -9.05 18.61 -24.76
C ALA A 142 -9.36 18.38 -23.27
N THR A 143 -10.62 18.17 -22.92
CA THR A 143 -11.04 18.01 -21.52
C THR A 143 -10.34 16.83 -20.83
N ILE A 144 -10.32 15.65 -21.45
CA ILE A 144 -9.67 14.48 -20.84
C ILE A 144 -8.14 14.61 -20.76
N ARG A 145 -7.53 15.38 -21.68
CA ARG A 145 -6.11 15.75 -21.57
C ARG A 145 -5.88 16.70 -20.40
N ASP A 146 -6.71 17.72 -20.22
CA ASP A 146 -6.60 18.64 -19.08
C ASP A 146 -6.71 17.89 -17.75
N ILE A 147 -7.65 16.92 -17.65
CA ILE A 147 -7.78 16.06 -16.47
C ILE A 147 -6.51 15.24 -16.26
N ARG A 148 -5.96 14.63 -17.31
CA ARG A 148 -4.70 13.87 -17.27
C ARG A 148 -3.53 14.74 -16.83
N ASP A 149 -3.41 15.95 -17.38
CA ASP A 149 -2.29 16.85 -17.13
C ASP A 149 -2.36 17.44 -15.72
N THR A 150 -3.56 17.68 -15.20
CA THR A 150 -3.79 18.19 -13.83
C THR A 150 -3.60 17.09 -12.79
N SER A 151 -4.22 15.92 -13.00
CA SER A 151 -4.16 14.81 -12.04
C SER A 151 -2.86 14.02 -12.09
N LYS A 152 -2.11 14.10 -13.20
CA LYS A 152 -0.98 13.22 -13.55
C LYS A 152 -1.33 11.72 -13.58
N ALA A 153 -2.61 11.37 -13.48
CA ALA A 153 -3.08 10.01 -13.62
C ALA A 153 -3.20 9.61 -15.09
N ARG A 154 -3.02 8.33 -15.37
CA ARG A 154 -3.29 7.75 -16.68
C ARG A 154 -4.76 7.36 -16.77
N LEU A 155 -5.48 8.06 -17.64
CA LEU A 155 -6.89 7.79 -17.96
C LEU A 155 -7.00 7.05 -19.30
N ASN A 156 -7.66 5.89 -19.30
CA ASN A 156 -8.01 5.12 -20.49
C ASN A 156 -9.52 4.86 -20.52
N MET A 157 -10.19 5.23 -21.61
CA MET A 157 -11.61 5.00 -21.80
C MET A 157 -11.81 3.84 -22.76
N ASP A 158 -12.28 2.71 -22.25
CA ASP A 158 -12.58 1.54 -23.05
C ASP A 158 -14.07 1.58 -23.45
N LYS A 159 -14.31 1.64 -24.76
CA LYS A 159 -15.65 1.52 -25.37
C LYS A 159 -16.11 0.07 -25.52
N LYS A 160 -15.39 -0.89 -24.91
CA LYS A 160 -15.74 -2.30 -25.08
C LYS A 160 -17.10 -2.54 -24.42
N ILE A 161 -18.02 -3.00 -25.25
CA ILE A 161 -19.34 -3.52 -24.89
C ILE A 161 -19.16 -4.36 -23.64
N ILE A 162 -19.79 -3.92 -22.55
CA ILE A 162 -19.98 -4.78 -21.41
C ILE A 162 -21.01 -5.81 -21.90
N ASP A 163 -20.59 -7.06 -22.13
CA ASP A 163 -21.47 -8.15 -22.61
C ASP A 163 -22.63 -8.48 -21.63
N ASN A 164 -22.71 -7.78 -20.50
CA ASN A 164 -23.88 -7.77 -19.62
C ASN A 164 -24.93 -6.78 -20.12
N VAL A 165 -26.11 -7.32 -20.46
CA VAL A 165 -27.29 -6.62 -21.01
C VAL A 165 -27.67 -5.36 -20.21
N GLU A 166 -27.38 -5.31 -18.92
CA GLU A 166 -27.71 -4.19 -18.01
C GLU A 166 -26.80 -2.96 -18.15
N LYS A 167 -25.61 -3.07 -18.75
CA LYS A 167 -24.63 -1.96 -18.83
C LYS A 167 -24.36 -1.43 -20.24
N LYS A 168 -25.28 -1.68 -21.19
CA LYS A 168 -25.16 -1.20 -22.59
C LYS A 168 -25.01 0.33 -22.74
N ASN A 169 -25.41 1.11 -21.74
CA ASN A 169 -25.36 2.57 -21.78
C ASN A 169 -24.18 3.17 -21.00
N PHE A 170 -23.18 2.35 -20.61
CA PHE A 170 -22.02 2.82 -19.87
C PHE A 170 -20.71 2.41 -20.56
N SER A 171 -19.79 3.36 -20.67
CA SER A 171 -18.39 3.11 -21.00
C SER A 171 -17.55 2.96 -19.74
N ARG A 172 -16.48 2.16 -19.80
CA ARG A 172 -15.56 1.94 -18.68
C ARG A 172 -14.39 2.93 -18.76
N LEU A 173 -14.23 3.74 -17.73
CA LEU A 173 -13.06 4.60 -17.54
C LEU A 173 -12.11 3.93 -16.55
N ILE A 174 -10.91 3.63 -17.01
CA ILE A 174 -9.81 3.10 -16.22
C ILE A 174 -8.90 4.26 -15.82
N ILE A 175 -8.69 4.45 -14.52
CA ILE A 175 -7.79 5.45 -13.97
C ILE A 175 -6.66 4.73 -13.25
N SER A 176 -5.42 5.05 -13.60
CA SER A 176 -4.23 4.45 -13.01
C SER A 176 -3.22 5.50 -12.57
N GLY A 177 -2.57 5.30 -11.43
CA GLY A 177 -1.68 6.28 -10.81
C GLY A 177 -1.44 5.98 -9.33
N THR A 178 -0.81 6.92 -8.63
CA THR A 178 -0.78 6.88 -7.15
C THR A 178 -2.17 7.16 -6.57
N SER A 179 -2.39 6.84 -5.29
CA SER A 179 -3.65 7.15 -4.59
C SER A 179 -4.04 8.63 -4.73
N GLU A 180 -3.09 9.55 -4.58
CA GLU A 180 -3.32 10.99 -4.76
C GLU A 180 -3.69 11.36 -6.20
N GLN A 181 -2.99 10.79 -7.19
CA GLN A 181 -3.27 11.03 -8.61
C GLN A 181 -4.67 10.52 -8.99
N ILE A 182 -5.02 9.33 -8.50
CA ILE A 182 -6.33 8.72 -8.73
C ILE A 182 -7.43 9.55 -8.07
N ALA A 183 -7.26 9.97 -6.82
CA ALA A 183 -8.23 10.81 -6.12
C ALA A 183 -8.46 12.14 -6.83
N ALA A 184 -7.39 12.80 -7.28
CA ALA A 184 -7.48 14.03 -8.06
C ALA A 184 -8.21 13.81 -9.40
N ALA A 185 -7.85 12.76 -10.15
CA ALA A 185 -8.51 12.42 -11.40
C ALA A 185 -10.00 12.12 -11.21
N LYS A 186 -10.34 11.35 -10.17
CA LYS A 186 -11.72 10.99 -9.83
C LYS A 186 -12.55 12.23 -9.52
N ALA A 187 -12.06 13.13 -8.66
CA ALA A 187 -12.75 14.37 -8.31
C ALA A 187 -13.02 15.23 -9.56
N LEU A 188 -12.03 15.39 -10.43
CA LEU A 188 -12.18 16.15 -11.68
C LEU A 188 -13.19 15.49 -12.64
N VAL A 189 -13.18 14.15 -12.74
CA VAL A 189 -14.16 13.43 -13.58
C VAL A 189 -15.57 13.61 -13.02
N GLU A 190 -15.77 13.41 -11.73
CA GLU A 190 -17.07 13.57 -11.05
C GLU A 190 -17.62 14.99 -11.21
N GLU A 191 -16.77 16.02 -11.07
CA GLU A 191 -17.14 17.41 -11.32
C GLU A 191 -17.63 17.62 -12.78
N ARG A 192 -16.93 17.04 -13.76
CA ARG A 192 -17.35 17.16 -15.18
C ARG A 192 -18.66 16.44 -15.45
N LEU A 193 -18.91 15.30 -14.81
CA LEU A 193 -20.18 14.58 -14.96
C LEU A 193 -21.33 15.34 -14.30
N HIS A 194 -21.12 15.90 -13.11
CA HIS A 194 -22.13 16.72 -12.44
C HIS A 194 -22.52 17.94 -13.29
N ASN A 195 -21.53 18.63 -13.86
CA ASN A 195 -21.76 19.75 -14.78
C ASN A 195 -22.50 19.34 -16.07
N PHE A 196 -22.34 18.09 -16.52
CA PHE A 196 -23.08 17.56 -17.66
C PHE A 196 -24.55 17.33 -17.29
N GLU A 197 -24.82 16.72 -16.14
CA GLU A 197 -26.18 16.46 -15.65
C GLU A 197 -26.98 17.75 -15.48
N GLN A 198 -26.40 18.78 -14.86
CA GLN A 198 -27.05 20.09 -14.71
C GLN A 198 -27.44 20.70 -16.07
N LYS A 199 -26.53 20.68 -17.04
CA LYS A 199 -26.79 21.19 -18.39
C LYS A 199 -27.87 20.41 -19.14
N GLN A 200 -28.01 19.11 -18.87
CA GLN A 200 -29.08 18.31 -19.47
C GLN A 200 -30.44 18.68 -18.86
N GLN A 201 -30.52 18.79 -17.54
CA GLN A 201 -31.74 19.20 -16.84
C GLN A 201 -32.20 20.60 -17.27
N GLU A 202 -31.28 21.55 -17.43
CA GLU A 202 -31.59 22.88 -17.96
C GLU A 202 -32.19 22.83 -19.37
N ARG A 203 -31.68 21.94 -20.23
CA ARG A 203 -32.19 21.77 -21.60
C ARG A 203 -33.58 21.15 -21.61
N GLU A 204 -33.80 20.15 -20.75
CA GLU A 204 -35.10 19.48 -20.58
C GLU A 204 -36.15 20.45 -20.04
N ASN A 205 -35.85 21.16 -18.95
CA ASN A 205 -36.74 22.18 -18.37
C ASN A 205 -37.08 23.29 -19.38
N ARG A 206 -36.16 23.64 -20.28
CA ARG A 206 -36.39 24.64 -21.33
C ARG A 206 -37.29 24.10 -22.46
N SER A 207 -37.29 22.80 -22.71
CA SER A 207 -38.15 22.19 -23.74
C SER A 207 -39.61 22.01 -23.33
N ASP A 208 -39.90 21.96 -22.02
CA ASP A 208 -41.27 21.89 -21.49
C ASP A 208 -41.99 23.25 -21.52
N ILE A 209 -41.25 24.35 -21.67
CA ILE A 209 -41.80 25.70 -21.90
C ILE A 209 -42.00 25.90 -23.41
N LYS A 210 -42.88 25.10 -24.05
CA LYS A 210 -43.48 25.51 -25.32
C LYS A 210 -44.74 26.33 -24.99
N PRO A 211 -44.82 27.63 -25.36
CA PRO A 211 -46.05 28.38 -25.15
C PRO A 211 -47.12 27.81 -26.10
N SER A 212 -48.01 26.99 -25.58
CA SER A 212 -49.27 26.63 -26.22
C SER A 212 -50.27 27.77 -26.05
N PHE A 213 -49.94 29.01 -26.43
CA PHE A 213 -50.89 30.13 -26.38
C PHE A 213 -50.38 31.32 -27.19
N ILE A 214 -50.44 31.22 -28.52
CA ILE A 214 -50.89 32.33 -29.38
C ILE A 214 -51.70 31.70 -30.51
N SER A 215 -52.94 31.31 -30.21
CA SER A 215 -53.99 31.20 -31.23
C SER A 215 -54.84 32.46 -31.14
N ASN A 216 -55.02 33.10 -32.30
CA ASN A 216 -56.13 33.98 -32.65
C ASN A 216 -56.17 35.37 -32.00
N VAL A 217 -55.63 36.36 -32.71
CA VAL A 217 -56.34 37.64 -32.85
C VAL A 217 -56.71 37.75 -34.32
N GLU A 218 -57.98 37.43 -34.58
CA GLU A 218 -58.70 37.73 -35.81
C GLU A 218 -58.82 39.27 -35.88
N ILE A 219 -58.04 39.89 -36.76
CA ILE A 219 -58.25 41.29 -37.10
C ILE A 219 -59.38 41.32 -38.12
N ILE A 220 -60.60 41.50 -37.62
CA ILE A 220 -61.72 41.99 -38.41
C ILE A 220 -61.44 43.47 -38.64
N LEU A 221 -61.11 43.84 -39.88
CA LEU A 221 -61.36 45.19 -40.37
C LEU A 221 -62.50 45.06 -41.37
N ASP A 222 -63.70 45.38 -40.88
CA ASP A 222 -64.81 45.81 -41.72
C ASP A 222 -64.42 47.16 -42.34
N ASP A 223 -64.35 47.22 -43.66
CA ASP A 223 -64.60 48.45 -44.40
C ASP A 223 -65.53 48.05 -45.56
N GLU A 224 -66.83 48.10 -45.26
CA GLU A 224 -67.89 48.21 -46.26
C GLU A 224 -68.07 49.70 -46.62
N ASN A 225 -68.08 49.95 -47.94
CA ASN A 225 -68.90 50.92 -48.67
C ASN A 225 -68.53 52.42 -48.53
N GLU A 226 -68.66 53.27 -49.54
CA GLU A 226 -69.21 53.18 -50.91
C GLU A 226 -68.79 54.49 -51.62
N ASP A 227 -68.90 54.47 -52.95
CA ASP A 227 -68.91 55.60 -53.90
C ASP A 227 -67.60 56.27 -54.36
#